data_AF-E0VBX3-F1
#
_entry.id   AF-E0VBX3-F1
#
_cell.length_a   1.000
_cell.length_b   1.000
_cell.length_c   1.000
_cell.angle_alpha   90.00
_cell.angle_beta   90.00
_cell.angle_gamma   90.00
#
_symmetry.space_group_name_H-M   'P 1'
#
loop_
_entity.id
_entity.type
_entity.pdbx_description
1 polymer ?
#
loop_
_entity_poly.entity_id
_entity_poly.type
_entity_poly.pdbx_seq_one_letter_code
_entity_poly.pdbx_strand_id
1 'polypeptide(L)' 'MKSFPTMDVNNKYYKGGFEPQMTKREACLILGISPSANKLKIKEAHKRIMLLNHPDKGGSPYLAAKINEAKDFIENNK' A
#
# COMPACT_ATOMS: atom_id res chain seq x y z
N MET A 1 0.06 -0.85 -22.58
CA MET A 1 -0.64 -0.77 -21.28
C MET A 1 -0.26 -2.01 -20.49
N LYS A 2 0.43 -1.89 -19.35
CA LYS A 2 0.76 -3.06 -18.52
C LYS A 2 -0.54 -3.55 -17.87
N SER A 3 -0.86 -4.83 -18.04
CA SER A 3 -2.11 -5.41 -17.54
C SER A 3 -2.13 -5.45 -16.02
N PHE A 4 -3.27 -5.13 -15.44
CA PHE A 4 -3.50 -5.14 -14.00
C PHE A 4 -3.24 -6.53 -13.37
N PRO A 5 -2.79 -6.61 -12.11
CA PRO A 5 -2.97 -7.81 -11.31
C PRO A 5 -4.48 -8.06 -11.19
N THR A 6 -4.97 -9.08 -11.86
CA THR A 6 -6.34 -9.56 -11.72
C THR A 6 -6.46 -10.25 -10.37
N MET A 7 -7.53 -9.92 -9.63
CA MET A 7 -7.95 -10.80 -8.54
C MET A 7 -8.24 -12.14 -9.19
N ASP A 8 -7.51 -13.17 -8.75
CA ASP A 8 -7.87 -14.52 -9.15
C ASP A 8 -9.21 -14.81 -8.50
N VAL A 9 -10.23 -15.09 -9.30
CA VAL A 9 -11.59 -15.30 -8.82
C VAL A 9 -11.66 -16.48 -7.84
N ASN A 10 -10.64 -17.34 -7.85
CA ASN A 10 -10.46 -18.46 -6.94
C ASN A 10 -9.44 -18.22 -5.81
N ASN A 11 -8.76 -17.07 -5.75
CA ASN A 11 -7.75 -16.78 -4.73
C ASN A 11 -7.98 -15.44 -4.05
N LYS A 12 -7.90 -15.44 -2.71
CA LYS A 12 -8.12 -14.27 -1.86
C LYS A 12 -7.05 -13.17 -2.00
N TYR A 13 -5.97 -13.46 -2.73
CA TYR A 13 -4.77 -12.64 -2.80
C TYR A 13 -4.43 -12.24 -4.23
N TYR A 14 -3.84 -11.04 -4.39
CA TYR A 14 -3.26 -10.60 -5.66
C TYR A 14 -2.06 -11.47 -6.02
N LYS A 15 -1.93 -11.83 -7.30
CA LYS A 15 -0.76 -12.56 -7.81
C LYS A 15 0.44 -11.63 -8.00
N GLY A 16 1.63 -12.13 -7.69
CA GLY A 16 2.89 -11.41 -7.88
C GLY A 16 3.42 -10.73 -6.61
N GLY A 17 4.53 -10.02 -6.77
CA GLY A 17 5.11 -9.17 -5.73
C GLY A 17 4.67 -7.71 -5.89
N PHE A 18 5.36 -6.82 -5.20
CA PHE A 18 5.19 -5.39 -5.39
C PHE A 18 5.69 -4.95 -6.78
N GLU A 19 5.10 -3.88 -7.29
CA GLU A 19 5.53 -3.23 -8.52
C GLU A 19 6.97 -2.69 -8.36
N PRO A 20 7.78 -2.67 -9.44
CA PRO A 20 9.14 -2.13 -9.41
C PRO A 20 9.19 -0.64 -9.04
N GLN A 21 8.11 0.10 -9.28
CA GLN A 21 7.95 1.51 -8.91
C GLN A 21 6.57 1.70 -8.30
N MET A 22 6.48 2.46 -7.21
CA MET A 22 5.20 2.76 -6.56
C MET A 22 4.25 3.45 -7.54
N THR A 23 3.01 2.96 -7.57
CA THR A 23 1.93 3.55 -8.36
C THR A 23 0.79 3.99 -7.46
N LYS A 24 -0.06 4.91 -7.94
CA LYS A 24 -1.26 5.33 -7.20
C LYS A 24 -2.14 4.13 -6.82
N ARG A 25 -2.27 3.15 -7.72
CA ARG A 25 -3.06 1.93 -7.49
C ARG A 25 -2.44 1.08 -6.39
N GLU A 26 -1.15 0.77 -6.49
CA GLU A 26 -0.44 -0.03 -5.49
C GLU A 26 -0.50 0.65 -4.12
N ALA A 27 -0.25 1.96 -4.06
CA ALA A 27 -0.30 2.72 -2.81
C ALA A 27 -1.68 2.66 -2.14
N CYS A 28 -2.76 2.80 -2.93
CA CYS A 28 -4.12 2.67 -2.41
C CYS A 28 -4.43 1.26 -1.91
N LEU A 29 -3.93 0.22 -2.60
CA LEU A 29 -4.09 -1.17 -2.18
C LEU A 29 -3.30 -1.47 -0.89
N ILE A 30 -2.05 -1.02 -0.78
CA ILE A 30 -1.22 -1.18 0.42
C ILE A 30 -1.87 -0.51 1.63
N LEU A 31 -2.39 0.72 1.46
CA LEU A 31 -3.03 1.46 2.56
C LEU A 31 -4.48 1.01 2.81
N GLY A 32 -5.09 0.25 1.90
CA GLY A 32 -6.49 -0.16 1.99
C GLY A 32 -7.46 1.04 1.92
N ILE A 33 -7.20 2.00 1.04
CA ILE A 33 -8.00 3.23 0.89
C ILE A 33 -8.48 3.44 -0.54
N SER A 34 -9.54 4.24 -0.70
CA SER A 34 -10.00 4.69 -2.02
C SER A 34 -8.97 5.63 -2.67
N PRO A 35 -8.81 5.61 -4.02
CA PRO A 35 -8.04 6.61 -4.76
C PRO A 35 -8.48 8.07 -4.56
N SER A 36 -9.70 8.26 -4.05
CA SER A 36 -10.29 9.57 -3.70
C SER A 36 -10.20 9.92 -2.20
N ALA A 37 -9.43 9.15 -1.41
CA ALA A 37 -9.31 9.38 0.02
C ALA A 37 -8.72 10.78 0.36
N ASN A 38 -9.28 11.39 1.40
CA ASN A 38 -8.79 12.66 1.94
C ASN A 38 -7.50 12.45 2.77
N LYS A 39 -6.80 13.54 3.08
CA LYS A 39 -5.51 13.50 3.81
C LYS A 39 -5.63 12.84 5.19
N LEU A 40 -6.76 13.04 5.89
CA LEU A 40 -6.99 12.42 7.21
C LEU A 40 -7.05 10.89 7.10
N LYS A 41 -7.84 10.36 6.17
CA LYS A 41 -7.94 8.91 5.94
C LYS A 41 -6.60 8.27 5.55
N ILE A 42 -5.79 8.97 4.76
CA ILE A 42 -4.44 8.49 4.38
C ILE A 42 -3.57 8.34 5.63
N LYS A 43 -3.52 9.36 6.48
CA LYS A 43 -2.71 9.36 7.70
C LYS A 43 -3.17 8.30 8.70
N GLU A 44 -4.48 8.14 8.88
CA GLU A 44 -5.06 7.12 9.77
C GLU A 44 -4.76 5.70 9.27
N ALA A 45 -4.94 5.45 7.97
CA ALA A 45 -4.65 4.16 7.36
C ALA A 45 -3.16 3.79 7.48
N HIS A 46 -2.27 4.74 7.17
CA HIS A 46 -0.82 4.57 7.34
C HIS A 46 -0.47 4.23 8.78
N LYS A 47 -0.93 5.02 9.76
CA LYS A 47 -0.66 4.78 11.18
C LYS A 47 -1.11 3.38 11.62
N ARG A 48 -2.35 2.99 11.25
CA ARG A 48 -2.92 1.69 11.62
C ARG A 48 -2.08 0.54 11.05
N ILE A 49 -1.75 0.59 9.76
CA ILE A 49 -1.05 -0.51 9.08
C ILE A 49 0.43 -0.55 9.51
N MET A 50 1.09 0.61 9.64
CA MET A 50 2.46 0.69 10.11
C MET A 50 2.61 0.13 11.52
N LEU A 51 1.68 0.43 12.44
CA LEU A 51 1.75 -0.07 13.80
C LEU A 51 1.76 -1.61 13.87
N LEU A 52 1.04 -2.27 12.95
CA LEU A 52 0.99 -3.73 12.83
C LEU A 52 2.23 -4.33 12.14
N ASN A 53 2.90 -3.55 11.30
CA ASN A 53 4.03 -4.01 10.48
C ASN A 53 5.38 -3.43 10.91
N HIS A 54 5.43 -2.74 12.05
CA HIS A 54 6.63 -2.04 12.50
C HIS A 54 7.78 -3.01 12.79
N PRO A 55 9.01 -2.76 12.30
CA PRO A 55 10.15 -3.67 12.50
C PRO A 55 10.44 -3.95 13.98
N ASP A 56 10.42 -2.92 14.83
CA ASP A 56 10.64 -3.04 16.27
C ASP A 56 9.58 -3.89 17.00
N LYS A 57 8.47 -4.21 16.32
CA LYS A 57 7.40 -5.08 16.83
C LYS A 57 7.38 -6.45 16.14
N GLY A 58 8.49 -6.83 15.50
CA GLY A 58 8.62 -8.08 14.76
C GLY A 58 8.04 -8.04 13.34
N GLY A 59 7.70 -6.85 12.84
CA GLY A 59 7.27 -6.66 11.46
C GLY A 59 8.42 -6.74 10.45
N SER A 60 8.09 -6.91 9.18
CA SER A 60 9.10 -6.95 8.11
C SER A 60 9.61 -5.53 7.78
N PRO A 61 10.93 -5.27 7.81
CA PRO A 61 11.50 -4.01 7.33
C PRO A 61 11.09 -3.67 5.90
N TYR A 62 10.97 -4.69 5.04
CA TYR A 62 10.57 -4.51 3.66
C TYR A 62 9.10 -4.07 3.53
N LEU A 63 8.20 -4.68 4.29
CA LEU A 63 6.78 -4.26 4.30
C LEU A 63 6.62 -2.86 4.87
N ALA A 64 7.32 -2.53 5.95
CA ALA A 64 7.32 -1.19 6.53
C ALA A 64 7.80 -0.14 5.51
N ALA A 65 8.87 -0.44 4.76
CA ALA A 65 9.36 0.43 3.69
C ALA A 65 8.30 0.65 2.59
N LYS A 66 7.61 -0.40 2.13
CA LYS A 66 6.53 -0.30 1.14
C LYS A 66 5.32 0.49 1.64
N ILE A 67 4.98 0.38 2.93
CA ILE A 67 3.90 1.17 3.56
C ILE A 67 4.26 2.65 3.60
N ASN A 68 5.51 3.00 3.92
CA ASN A 68 6.00 4.37 3.88
C ASN A 68 6.00 4.94 2.45
N GLU A 69 6.55 4.18 1.50
CA GLU A 69 6.58 4.54 0.09
C GLU A 69 5.16 4.83 -0.44
N ALA A 70 4.16 4.03 -0.05
CA ALA A 70 2.76 4.23 -0.44
C ALA A 70 2.17 5.55 0.10
N LYS A 71 2.44 5.87 1.36
CA LYS A 71 1.99 7.13 1.98
C LYS A 71 2.66 8.31 1.28
N ASP A 72 3.98 8.27 1.12
CA ASP A 72 4.74 9.38 0.54
C ASP A 72 4.35 9.61 -0.92
N PHE A 73 4.11 8.53 -1.69
CA PHE A 73 3.63 8.64 -3.06
C PHE A 73 2.28 9.39 -3.14
N ILE A 74 1.33 9.11 -2.25
CA ILE A 74 0.01 9.75 -2.29
C ILE A 74 0.05 11.19 -1.79
N GLU A 75 0.92 11.51 -0.82
CA GLU A 75 1.07 12.88 -0.32
C GLU A 75 1.83 13.78 -1.30
N ASN A 76 2.84 13.26 -2.00
CA ASN A 76 3.68 14.02 -2.93
C ASN A 76 3.04 14.21 -4.32
N ASN A 77 2.13 13.33 -4.75
CA ASN A 77 1.44 13.44 -6.04
C ASN A 77 0.06 14.14 -5.95
N LYS A 78 -0.11 15.08 -5.01
CA LYS A 78 -1.32 15.92 -4.91
C LYS A 78 -1.09 17.31 -5.43
#